data_AF-M0DZB8-F1
#
_entry.id   AF-M0DZB8-F1
#
_cell.length_a   1.000
_cell.length_b   1.000
_cell.length_c   1.000
_cell.angle_alpha   90.00
_cell.angle_beta   90.00
_cell.angle_gamma   90.00
#
_symmetry.space_group_name_H-M   'P 1'
#
loop_
_entity.id
_entity.type
_entity.pdbx_description
1 polymer ?
#
loop_
_entity_poly.entity_id
_entity_poly.type
_entity_poly.pdbx_seq_one_letter_code
_entity_poly.pdbx_strand_id
1 'polypeptide(L)'
;MSVTTVLGAGIAALLAAIAAGLVYRDAEAVGVDLGSPLLWAGFVLVTSAVAATTVLIVPDAPIPGVLVIASLGPLLYLLERDDSMHGDGPADPTRLPNDGDDPDRPDE
;
A
#
# COMPACT_ATOMS: atom_id res chain seq x y z
N MET A 1 0.40 16.41 -27.26
CA MET A 1 -0.18 16.37 -25.90
C MET A 1 -0.45 17.79 -25.45
N SER A 2 -1.57 18.06 -24.77
CA SER A 2 -1.85 19.41 -24.24
C SER A 2 -0.98 19.71 -23.02
N VAL A 3 -0.82 20.99 -22.69
CA VAL A 3 -0.14 21.44 -21.46
C VAL A 3 -0.80 20.84 -20.22
N THR A 4 -2.12 20.70 -20.21
CA THR A 4 -2.87 20.10 -19.10
C THR A 4 -2.54 18.62 -18.90
N THR A 5 -2.38 17.84 -19.97
CA THR A 5 -1.96 16.44 -19.88
C THR A 5 -0.55 16.32 -19.32
N VAL A 6 0.38 17.16 -19.77
CA VAL A 6 1.76 17.14 -19.29
C VAL A 6 1.84 17.50 -17.81
N LEU A 7 1.13 18.55 -17.39
CA LEU A 7 1.06 18.95 -15.99
C LEU A 7 0.41 17.87 -15.12
N GLY A 8 -0.72 17.30 -15.57
CA GLY A 8 -1.42 16.24 -14.85
C GLY A 8 -0.56 14.99 -14.66
N ALA A 9 0.10 14.53 -15.73
CA ALA A 9 1.02 13.39 -15.66
C ALA A 9 2.24 13.68 -14.76
N GLY A 10 2.80 14.89 -14.82
CA GLY A 10 3.91 15.30 -13.97
C GLY A 10 3.54 15.34 -12.49
N ILE A 11 2.37 15.87 -12.16
CA ILE A 11 1.85 15.88 -10.78
C ILE A 11 1.62 14.45 -10.29
N ALA A 12 0.98 13.61 -11.10
CA ALA A 12 0.74 12.21 -10.74
C ALA A 12 2.04 11.44 -10.50
N ALA A 13 3.05 11.62 -11.36
CA ALA A 13 4.37 11.01 -11.20
C ALA A 13 5.08 11.48 -9.92
N LEU A 14 5.02 12.79 -9.62
CA LEU A 14 5.58 13.34 -8.39
C LEU A 14 4.89 12.76 -7.14
N LEU A 15 3.56 12.69 -7.14
CA LEU A 15 2.80 12.10 -6.03
C LEU A 15 3.13 10.62 -5.84
N ALA A 16 3.24 9.85 -6.92
CA ALA A 16 3.64 8.44 -6.85
C ALA A 16 5.06 8.28 -6.27
N ALA A 17 6.01 9.14 -6.68
CA ALA A 17 7.37 9.13 -6.15
C ALA A 17 7.41 9.49 -4.66
N ILE A 18 6.63 10.49 -4.22
CA ILE A 18 6.52 10.85 -2.80
C ILE A 18 5.92 9.68 -2.01
N ALA A 19 4.82 9.10 -2.49
CA ALA A 19 4.17 7.97 -1.82
C ALA A 19 5.12 6.76 -1.69
N ALA A 20 5.85 6.42 -2.76
CA ALA A 20 6.85 5.36 -2.73
C ALA A 20 7.98 5.66 -1.74
N GLY A 21 8.45 6.91 -1.68
CA GLY A 21 9.46 7.34 -0.70
C GLY A 21 8.98 7.28 0.75
N LEU A 22 7.70 7.58 1.00
CA LEU A 22 7.08 7.43 2.32
C LEU A 22 6.95 5.96 2.71
N VAL A 23 6.47 5.11 1.80
CA VAL A 23 6.37 3.66 2.02
C VAL A 23 7.74 3.03 2.25
N TYR A 24 8.75 3.39 1.48
CA TYR A 24 10.12 2.92 1.70
C TYR A 24 10.60 3.23 3.11
N ARG A 25 10.44 4.49 3.55
CA ARG A 25 10.90 4.92 4.88
C ARG A 25 10.13 4.27 6.01
N ASP A 26 8.82 4.15 5.86
CA ASP A 26 7.97 3.49 6.85
C ASP A 26 8.31 1.99 6.94
N ALA A 27 8.53 1.32 5.81
CA ALA A 27 8.88 -0.11 5.78
C ALA A 27 10.26 -0.38 6.43
N GLU A 28 11.21 0.53 6.24
CA GLU A 28 12.52 0.48 6.89
C GLU A 28 12.41 0.70 8.41
N ALA A 29 11.49 1.57 8.86
CA ALA A 29 11.27 1.86 10.26
C ALA A 29 10.48 0.77 11.00
N VAL A 30 9.48 0.18 10.35
CA VAL A 30 8.67 -0.93 10.88
C VAL A 30 9.46 -2.22 10.89
N GLY A 31 10.33 -2.44 9.89
CA GLY A 31 11.09 -3.68 9.75
C GLY A 31 10.22 -4.82 9.24
N VAL A 32 9.58 -4.61 8.07
CA VAL A 32 8.65 -5.58 7.45
C VAL A 32 9.18 -7.01 7.41
N ASP A 33 8.30 -7.97 7.71
CA ASP A 33 8.65 -9.40 7.78
C ASP A 33 8.76 -10.03 6.40
N LEU A 34 7.89 -9.64 5.47
CA LEU A 34 7.87 -10.12 4.09
C LEU A 34 8.50 -9.10 3.14
N GLY A 35 9.60 -9.54 2.51
CA GLY A 35 10.22 -8.82 1.39
C GLY A 35 11.23 -7.77 1.84
N SER A 36 11.14 -6.57 1.26
CA SER A 36 12.06 -5.47 1.59
C SER A 36 11.40 -4.11 1.38
N PRO A 37 11.91 -3.03 2.02
CA PRO A 37 11.40 -1.68 1.81
C PRO A 37 11.37 -1.25 0.33
N LEU A 38 12.36 -1.67 -0.47
CA LEU A 38 12.41 -1.39 -1.91
C LEU A 38 11.28 -2.08 -2.67
N LEU A 39 10.93 -3.31 -2.29
CA LEU A 39 9.86 -4.07 -2.94
C LEU A 39 8.52 -3.36 -2.75
N TRP A 40 8.21 -2.92 -1.53
CA TRP A 40 6.97 -2.21 -1.22
C TRP A 40 6.86 -0.85 -1.90
N ALA A 41 7.94 -0.07 -1.89
CA ALA A 41 8.02 1.17 -2.67
C ALA A 41 7.87 0.91 -4.18
N GLY A 42 8.46 -0.17 -4.67
CA GLY A 42 8.35 -0.63 -6.06
C GLY A 42 6.90 -0.94 -6.44
N PHE A 43 6.13 -1.62 -5.60
CA PHE A 43 4.72 -1.86 -5.84
C PHE A 43 3.93 -0.56 -6.01
N VAL A 44 4.14 0.43 -5.15
CA VAL A 44 3.49 1.74 -5.27
C VAL A 44 3.77 2.38 -6.62
N LEU A 45 5.03 2.36 -7.06
CA LEU A 45 5.42 2.93 -8.36
C LEU A 45 4.79 2.15 -9.53
N VAL A 46 4.86 0.82 -9.50
CA VAL A 46 4.34 -0.03 -10.58
C VAL A 46 2.83 0.14 -10.70
N THR A 47 2.08 0.05 -9.60
CA THR A 47 0.62 0.16 -9.65
C THR A 47 0.17 1.57 -10.06
N SER A 48 0.88 2.61 -9.60
CA SER A 48 0.65 3.98 -10.06
C SER A 48 0.95 4.15 -11.55
N ALA A 49 2.04 3.57 -12.05
CA ALA A 49 2.40 3.62 -13.47
C ALA A 49 1.38 2.90 -14.35
N VAL A 50 0.88 1.74 -13.91
CA VAL A 50 -0.18 0.99 -14.61
C VAL A 50 -1.49 1.80 -14.63
N ALA A 51 -1.87 2.43 -13.51
CA ALA A 51 -3.05 3.29 -13.45
C ALA A 51 -2.91 4.49 -14.41
N ALA A 52 -1.77 5.19 -14.40
CA ALA A 52 -1.50 6.30 -15.31
C ALA A 52 -1.52 5.87 -16.77
N THR A 53 -0.91 4.73 -17.10
CA THR A 53 -0.91 4.15 -18.44
C THR A 53 -2.32 3.81 -18.90
N THR A 54 -3.15 3.29 -18.00
CA THR A 54 -4.56 2.97 -18.29
C THR A 54 -5.33 4.22 -18.70
N VAL A 55 -5.19 5.33 -17.96
CA VAL A 55 -5.85 6.61 -18.30
C VAL A 55 -5.36 7.16 -19.64
N LEU A 56 -4.08 6.98 -19.97
CA LEU A 56 -3.50 7.49 -21.21
C LEU A 56 -3.92 6.69 -22.45
N ILE A 57 -4.08 5.37 -22.31
CA ILE A 57 -4.39 4.46 -23.43
C ILE A 57 -5.89 4.24 -23.59
N VAL A 58 -6.66 4.31 -22.49
CA VAL A 58 -8.10 4.05 -22.45
C VAL A 58 -8.82 5.31 -21.95
N PRO A 59 -9.20 6.26 -22.83
CA PRO A 59 -9.77 7.55 -22.44
C PRO A 59 -11.04 7.44 -21.59
N ASP A 60 -11.86 6.42 -21.85
CA ASP A 60 -13.13 6.17 -21.14
C ASP A 60 -12.97 5.12 -20.02
N ALA A 61 -11.74 4.91 -19.53
CA ALA A 61 -11.50 4.00 -18.42
C ALA A 61 -12.34 4.43 -17.20
N PRO A 62 -13.12 3.52 -16.59
CA PRO A 62 -13.89 3.84 -15.40
C PRO A 62 -12.95 4.31 -14.28
N ILE A 63 -13.12 5.56 -13.82
CA ILE A 63 -12.31 6.15 -12.75
C ILE A 63 -12.24 5.24 -11.51
N PRO A 64 -13.34 4.60 -11.04
CA PRO A 64 -13.25 3.69 -9.90
C PRO A 64 -12.24 2.55 -10.09
N GLY A 65 -12.20 1.94 -11.29
CA GLY A 65 -11.26 0.86 -11.59
C GLY A 65 -9.81 1.34 -11.63
N VAL A 66 -9.56 2.53 -12.20
CA VAL A 66 -8.23 3.15 -12.21
C VAL A 66 -7.75 3.44 -10.78
N LEU A 67 -8.64 3.92 -9.91
CA LEU A 67 -8.30 4.19 -8.51
C LEU A 67 -7.96 2.90 -7.74
N VAL A 68 -8.67 1.79 -8.01
CA VAL A 68 -8.34 0.47 -7.44
C VAL A 68 -6.93 0.05 -7.86
N ILE A 69 -6.57 0.22 -9.14
CA ILE A 69 -5.22 -0.07 -9.61
C ILE A 69 -4.21 0.83 -8.90
N ALA A 70 -4.44 2.14 -8.85
CA ALA A 70 -3.51 3.08 -8.24
C ALA A 70 -3.28 2.79 -6.75
N SER A 71 -4.33 2.43 -6.01
CA SER A 71 -4.26 2.16 -4.57
C SER A 71 -3.75 0.77 -4.22
N LEU A 72 -3.65 -0.16 -5.18
CA LEU A 72 -3.27 -1.55 -4.91
C LEU A 72 -1.91 -1.66 -4.20
N GLY A 73 -0.86 -0.98 -4.69
CA GLY A 73 0.46 -1.00 -4.06
C GLY A 73 0.44 -0.50 -2.60
N PRO A 74 -0.10 0.71 -2.33
CA PRO A 74 -0.28 1.20 -0.98
C PRO A 74 -1.11 0.28 -0.07
N LEU A 75 -2.21 -0.30 -0.58
CA LEU A 75 -3.06 -1.18 0.21
C LEU A 75 -2.34 -2.48 0.59
N LEU A 76 -1.61 -3.09 -0.33
CA LEU A 76 -0.82 -4.28 -0.03
C LEU A 76 0.25 -3.98 1.02
N TYR A 77 0.90 -2.82 0.94
CA TYR A 77 1.86 -2.40 1.96
C TYR A 77 1.19 -2.19 3.34
N LEU A 78 0.00 -1.61 3.39
CA LEU A 78 -0.71 -1.42 4.66
C LEU A 78 -1.08 -2.75 5.33
N LEU A 79 -1.41 -3.78 4.54
CA LEU A 79 -1.66 -5.13 5.05
C LEU A 79 -0.38 -5.76 5.61
N GLU A 80 0.73 -5.69 4.87
CA GLU A 80 2.03 -6.16 5.36
C GLU A 80 2.43 -5.44 6.64
N ARG A 81 2.30 -4.11 6.66
CA ARG A 81 2.65 -3.29 7.81
C ARG A 81 1.85 -3.68 9.04
N ASP A 82 0.57 -4.01 8.86
CA ASP A 82 -0.29 -4.45 9.96
C ASP A 82 0.16 -5.81 10.49
N ASP A 83 0.46 -6.74 9.59
CA ASP A 83 0.99 -8.07 9.93
C ASP A 83 2.34 -7.97 10.66
N SER A 84 3.27 -7.15 10.17
CA SER A 84 4.58 -6.96 10.82
C SER A 84 4.51 -6.25 12.18
N MET A 85 3.43 -5.54 12.48
CA MET A 85 3.26 -4.81 13.75
C MET A 85 2.46 -5.60 14.79
N HIS A 86 1.58 -6.52 14.36
CA HIS A 86 0.61 -7.19 15.22
C HIS A 86 0.60 -8.72 15.06
N GLY A 87 1.39 -9.28 14.13
CA GLY A 87 1.42 -10.70 13.75
C GLY A 87 2.30 -11.59 14.62
N ASP A 88 2.75 -11.12 15.79
CA ASP A 88 3.55 -11.90 16.74
C ASP A 88 2.69 -12.99 17.41
N GLY A 89 2.40 -14.06 16.68
CA GLY A 89 1.68 -15.23 17.18
C GLY A 89 1.39 -16.27 16.08
N PRO A 90 1.36 -17.58 16.40
CA PRO A 90 0.86 -18.56 15.46
C PRO A 90 -0.59 -18.24 15.12
N ALA A 91 -0.95 -18.35 13.83
CA ALA A 91 -2.31 -18.12 13.36
C ALA A 91 -3.30 -19.00 14.17
N ASP A 92 -4.05 -18.37 15.07
CA ASP A 92 -5.00 -19.04 15.96
C ASP A 92 -6.43 -18.68 15.54
N PRO A 93 -7.18 -19.58 14.88
CA PRO A 93 -8.56 -19.32 14.46
C PRO A 93 -9.54 -19.20 15.63
N THR A 94 -9.11 -19.48 16.87
CA THR A 94 -9.92 -19.36 18.08
C THR A 94 -9.78 -18.00 18.77
N ARG A 95 -8.89 -17.13 18.29
CA ARG A 95 -8.65 -15.79 18.84
C ARG A 95 -8.93 -14.72 17.80
N LEU A 96 -9.63 -13.67 18.22
CA LEU A 96 -9.81 -12.49 17.39
C LEU A 96 -8.60 -11.56 17.55
N PRO A 97 -8.24 -10.76 16.53
CA PRO A 97 -7.08 -9.85 16.55
C PRO A 97 -7.06 -8.80 17.69
N ASN A 98 -8.14 -8.68 18.46
CA ASN A 98 -8.29 -7.72 19.54
C ASN A 98 -8.61 -8.39 20.90
N ASP A 99 -8.52 -9.72 21.00
CA ASP A 99 -8.60 -10.44 22.28
C ASP A 99 -7.29 -10.35 23.07
N GLY A 100 -6.54 -9.26 22.86
CA GLY A 100 -5.22 -9.02 23.41
C GLY A 100 -5.15 -9.41 24.89
N ASP A 101 -4.00 -9.97 25.26
CA ASP A 101 -3.58 -10.26 26.62
C ASP A 101 -4.18 -9.25 27.60
N ASP A 102 -5.31 -9.61 28.20
CA ASP A 102 -5.81 -8.95 29.37
C ASP A 102 -5.17 -9.71 30.54
N PRO A 103 -4.06 -9.21 31.11
CA PRO A 103 -3.44 -9.86 32.27
C PRO A 103 -4.38 -9.90 33.48
N ASP A 104 -5.52 -9.19 33.44
CA ASP A 104 -6.55 -9.17 34.48
C ASP A 104 -7.74 -10.09 34.17
N ARG A 105 -7.72 -10.91 33.10
CA ARG A 105 -8.78 -11.92 32.88
C ARG A 105 -8.59 -13.07 33.89
N PRO A 106 -9.51 -13.28 34.85
CA PRO A 106 -9.41 -14.39 35.77
C PRO A 106 -9.59 -15.69 35.01
N ASP A 107 -8.75 -16.69 35.29
CA ASP A 107 -8.97 -18.06 34.84
C ASP A 107 -10.33 -18.55 35.39
N GLU A 108 -11.33 -18.70 34.53
CA GLU A 108 -12.54 -19.50 34.81
C GLU A 108 -12.34 -20.96 34.37
#